data_AF-A0A924LI25-F1
#
_entry.id   AF-A0A924LI25-F1
#
_cell.length_a   1.000
_cell.length_b   1.000
_cell.length_c   1.000
_cell.angle_alpha   90.00
_cell.angle_beta   90.00
_cell.angle_gamma   90.00
#
_symmetry.space_group_name_H-M   'P 1'
#
loop_
_entity.id
_entity.type
_entity.pdbx_description
1 polymer ?
#
loop_
_entity_poly.entity_id
_entity_poly.type
_entity_poly.pdbx_seq_one_letter_code
_entity_poly.pdbx_strand_id
1 'polypeptide(L)'
;MNWVDLSAVGVVVVSAMLAFSRGFVREILGIVAWGGATYVAVAFNDLVRPQFRQWIASVEIANAMSYVALFVVALIVFSLVTNIIAKGVRSIGLGGIDRSLGVLYGAARGAVVLMAAYII
;
A
#
# COMPACT_ATOMS: atom_id res chain seq x y z
N MET A 1 14.43 23.15 -20.86
CA MET A 1 13.72 22.05 -20.17
C MET A 1 14.27 20.77 -20.75
N ASN A 2 15.06 20.06 -19.95
CA ASN A 2 15.66 18.81 -20.37
C ASN A 2 14.61 17.70 -20.33
N TRP A 3 14.86 16.59 -21.03
CA TRP A 3 13.90 15.48 -21.16
C TRP A 3 13.61 14.84 -19.78
N VAL A 4 14.57 14.98 -18.86
CA VAL A 4 14.49 14.62 -17.44
C VAL A 4 13.52 15.52 -16.66
N ASP A 5 13.43 16.81 -16.96
CA ASP A 5 12.45 17.71 -16.32
C ASP A 5 11.02 17.32 -16.73
N LEU A 6 10.84 16.92 -17.99
CA LEU A 6 9.52 16.58 -18.53
C LEU A 6 9.01 15.24 -17.98
N SER A 7 9.90 14.25 -17.80
CA SER A 7 9.54 12.97 -17.17
C SER A 7 9.26 13.13 -15.67
N ALA A 8 10.02 13.99 -14.97
CA ALA A 8 9.79 14.31 -13.57
C ALA A 8 8.40 14.93 -13.36
N VAL A 9 8.04 15.95 -14.14
CA VAL A 9 6.70 16.56 -14.08
C VAL A 9 5.61 15.53 -14.38
N GLY A 10 5.82 14.66 -15.36
CA GLY A 10 4.88 13.58 -15.69
C GLY A 10 4.61 12.65 -14.50
N VAL A 11 5.64 12.21 -13.79
CA VAL A 11 5.49 11.34 -12.60
C VAL A 11 4.75 12.06 -11.48
N VAL A 12 5.10 13.31 -11.16
CA VAL A 12 4.38 14.08 -10.12
C VAL A 12 2.92 14.25 -10.48
N VAL A 13 2.62 14.63 -11.73
CA VAL A 13 1.24 14.86 -12.20
C VAL A 13 0.43 13.57 -12.17
N VAL A 14 1.00 12.46 -12.64
CA VAL A 14 0.33 11.16 -12.61
C VAL A 14 0.11 10.71 -11.16
N SER A 15 1.11 10.85 -10.28
CA SER A 15 0.96 10.53 -8.85
C SER A 15 -0.09 11.40 -8.17
N ALA A 16 -0.12 12.71 -8.46
CA ALA A 16 -1.11 13.64 -7.93
C ALA A 16 -2.53 13.33 -8.43
N MET A 17 -2.71 13.00 -9.72
CA MET A 17 -4.01 12.58 -10.28
C MET A 17 -4.46 11.22 -9.72
N LEU A 18 -3.54 10.27 -9.55
CA LEU A 18 -3.82 8.97 -8.95
C LEU A 18 -4.15 9.08 -7.45
N ALA A 19 -3.59 10.06 -6.74
CA ALA A 19 -3.92 10.32 -5.34
C ALA A 19 -5.24 11.09 -5.20
N PHE A 20 -5.53 12.04 -6.10
CA PHE A 20 -6.81 12.74 -6.18
C PHE A 20 -7.99 11.78 -6.37
N SER A 21 -7.83 10.74 -7.20
CA SER A 21 -8.86 9.72 -7.39
C SER A 21 -9.07 8.82 -6.17
N ARG A 22 -8.04 8.59 -5.35
CA ARG A 22 -8.05 7.66 -4.21
C ARG A 22 -8.46 8.32 -2.89
N GLY A 23 -8.06 9.56 -2.62
CA GLY A 23 -8.27 10.25 -1.34
C GLY A 23 -7.21 9.90 -0.29
N PHE A 24 -6.87 10.86 0.58
CA PHE A 24 -5.82 10.76 1.61
C PHE A 24 -6.01 9.59 2.56
N VAL A 25 -7.23 9.43 3.07
CA VAL A 25 -7.57 8.38 4.05
C VAL A 25 -7.30 7.00 3.47
N ARG A 26 -7.62 6.79 2.19
CA ARG A 26 -7.34 5.53 1.51
C ARG A 26 -5.85 5.26 1.39
N GLU A 27 -5.02 6.28 1.18
CA GLU A 27 -3.57 6.09 1.12
C GLU A 27 -2.96 5.75 2.47
N ILE A 28 -3.31 6.47 3.55
CA ILE A 28 -2.83 6.13 4.89
C ILE A 28 -3.27 4.75 5.30
N LEU A 29 -4.56 4.44 5.16
CA LEU A 29 -5.09 3.14 5.53
C LEU A 29 -4.47 2.02 4.68
N GLY A 30 -4.10 2.29 3.42
CA GLY A 30 -3.36 1.34 2.59
C GLY A 30 -1.96 1.03 3.14
N ILE A 31 -1.24 2.03 3.65
CA ILE A 31 0.07 1.83 4.30
C ILE A 31 -0.10 1.05 5.59
N VAL A 32 -1.11 1.40 6.41
CA VAL A 32 -1.44 0.67 7.63
C VAL A 32 -1.84 -0.77 7.32
N ALA A 33 -2.61 -1.01 6.25
CA ALA A 33 -3.00 -2.34 5.81
C ALA A 33 -1.77 -3.17 5.39
N TRP A 34 -0.82 -2.58 4.66
CA TRP A 34 0.43 -3.24 4.30
C TRP A 34 1.26 -3.59 5.53
N GLY A 35 1.49 -2.63 6.43
CA GLY A 35 2.24 -2.85 7.67
C GLY A 35 1.58 -3.88 8.58
N GLY A 36 0.26 -3.79 8.74
CA GLY A 36 -0.53 -4.74 9.50
C GLY A 36 -0.50 -6.15 8.89
N ALA A 37 -0.60 -6.27 7.56
CA ALA A 37 -0.52 -7.56 6.87
C ALA A 37 0.86 -8.20 7.06
N THR A 38 1.94 -7.42 6.97
CA THR A 38 3.30 -7.88 7.28
C THR A 38 3.41 -8.33 8.73
N TYR A 39 2.87 -7.56 9.67
CA TYR A 39 2.86 -7.93 11.08
C TYR A 39 2.13 -9.26 11.33
N VAL A 40 0.94 -9.44 10.75
CA VAL A 40 0.18 -10.70 10.83
C VAL A 40 0.97 -11.85 10.21
N ALA A 41 1.57 -11.65 9.04
CA ALA A 41 2.39 -12.67 8.40
C ALA A 41 3.54 -13.13 9.30
N VAL A 42 4.25 -12.20 9.95
CA VAL A 42 5.34 -12.53 10.88
C VAL A 42 4.83 -13.21 12.15
N ALA A 43 3.80 -12.65 12.78
CA ALA A 43 3.32 -13.13 14.07
C ALA A 43 2.67 -14.52 14.00
N PHE A 44 2.00 -14.84 12.90
CA PHE A 44 1.24 -16.09 12.75
C PHE A 44 1.92 -17.14 11.86
N ASN A 45 3.13 -16.87 11.35
CA ASN A 45 3.81 -17.79 10.45
C ASN A 45 4.03 -19.18 11.07
N ASP A 46 4.44 -19.26 12.34
CA ASP A 46 4.70 -20.55 12.98
C ASP A 46 3.43 -21.41 13.14
N LEU A 47 2.26 -20.78 13.18
CA LEU A 47 0.98 -21.48 13.24
C LEU A 47 0.58 -22.09 11.88
N VAL A 48 0.91 -21.41 10.78
CA VAL A 48 0.48 -21.80 9.43
C VAL A 48 1.54 -22.65 8.70
N ARG A 49 2.83 -22.46 8.99
CA ARG A 49 3.94 -23.22 8.40
C ARG A 49 3.74 -24.75 8.42
N PRO A 50 3.23 -25.39 9.49
CA PRO A 50 3.01 -26.83 9.52
C PRO A 50 2.09 -27.34 8.41
N GLN A 51 1.12 -26.54 7.96
CA GLN A 51 0.23 -26.91 6.86
C GLN A 51 0.99 -27.01 5.53
N PHE A 52 1.93 -26.08 5.27
CA PHE A 52 2.77 -26.12 4.08
C PHE A 52 3.84 -27.22 4.14
N ARG A 53 4.34 -27.56 5.34
CA ARG A 53 5.31 -28.64 5.55
C ARG A 53 4.80 -30.03 5.16
N GLN A 54 3.49 -30.23 5.09
CA GLN A 54 2.88 -31.49 4.62
C GLN A 54 3.08 -31.71 3.11
N TRP A 55 3.22 -30.64 2.35
CA TRP A 55 3.33 -30.67 0.88
C TRP A 55 4.72 -30.28 0.39
N ILE A 56 5.49 -29.54 1.21
CA ILE A 56 6.80 -28.97 0.85
C ILE A 56 7.87 -29.48 1.83
N ALA A 57 8.80 -30.28 1.29
CA ALA A 57 9.89 -30.87 2.08
C ALA A 57 10.94 -29.84 2.55
N SER A 58 11.18 -28.78 1.77
CA SER A 58 12.11 -27.70 2.14
C SER A 58 11.49 -26.79 3.20
N VAL A 59 12.19 -26.64 4.34
CA VAL A 59 11.76 -25.76 5.44
C VAL A 59 11.70 -24.31 4.99
N GLU A 60 12.71 -23.84 4.25
CA GLU A 60 12.80 -22.46 3.78
C GLU A 60 11.65 -22.11 2.84
N ILE A 61 11.34 -23.00 1.89
CA ILE A 61 10.26 -22.80 0.92
C ILE A 61 8.90 -22.85 1.64
N ALA A 62 8.68 -23.80 2.54
CA ALA A 62 7.44 -23.88 3.32
C ALA A 62 7.21 -22.63 4.18
N ASN A 63 8.30 -22.09 4.76
CA ASN A 63 8.28 -20.86 5.52
C ASN A 63 7.88 -19.68 4.63
N ALA A 64 8.56 -19.48 3.50
CA ALA A 64 8.25 -18.41 2.55
C ALA A 64 6.80 -18.47 2.05
N MET A 65 6.29 -19.66 1.73
CA MET A 65 4.91 -19.85 1.28
C MET A 65 3.89 -19.51 2.36
N SER A 66 4.15 -19.88 3.61
CA SER A 66 3.32 -19.52 4.77
C SER A 66 3.25 -18.00 4.97
N TYR A 67 4.41 -17.33 4.94
CA TYR A 67 4.49 -15.86 5.00
C TYR A 67 3.67 -15.20 3.89
N VAL A 68 3.86 -15.62 2.64
CA VAL A 68 3.14 -15.05 1.49
C VAL A 68 1.64 -15.28 1.62
N ALA A 69 1.23 -16.50 1.98
CA ALA A 69 -0.18 -16.82 2.15
C ALA A 69 -0.85 -15.96 3.23
N LEU A 70 -0.24 -15.87 4.42
CA LEU A 70 -0.73 -15.03 5.51
C LEU A 70 -0.77 -13.55 5.12
N PHE A 71 0.30 -13.06 4.50
CA PHE A 71 0.40 -11.67 4.04
C PHE A 71 -0.73 -11.34 3.07
N VAL A 72 -0.95 -12.17 2.05
CA VAL A 72 -1.99 -11.95 1.04
C VAL A 72 -3.38 -11.98 1.69
N VAL A 73 -3.68 -12.97 2.53
CA VAL A 73 -4.98 -13.07 3.20
C VAL A 73 -5.23 -11.86 4.09
N ALA A 74 -4.26 -11.49 4.94
CA ALA A 74 -4.38 -10.33 5.81
C ALA A 74 -4.50 -9.03 5.03
N LEU A 75 -3.72 -8.86 3.95
CA LEU A 75 -3.76 -7.69 3.09
C LEU A 75 -5.13 -7.54 2.42
N ILE A 76 -5.74 -8.65 1.97
CA ILE A 76 -7.09 -8.63 1.40
C ILE A 76 -8.09 -8.16 2.47
N VAL A 77 -8.06 -8.74 3.67
CA VAL A 77 -8.97 -8.37 4.76
C VAL A 77 -8.81 -6.89 5.13
N PHE A 78 -7.58 -6.41 5.35
CA PHE A 78 -7.34 -5.01 5.68
C PHE A 78 -7.69 -4.07 4.54
N SER A 79 -7.50 -4.47 3.28
CA SER A 79 -7.92 -3.69 2.12
C SER A 79 -9.44 -3.56 2.05
N LEU A 80 -10.19 -4.61 2.37
CA LEU A 80 -11.66 -4.57 2.45
C LEU A 80 -12.11 -3.61 3.56
N VAL A 81 -11.53 -3.71 4.75
CA VAL A 81 -11.83 -2.80 5.88
C VAL A 81 -11.49 -1.36 5.51
N THR A 82 -10.33 -1.13 4.90
CA THR A 82 -9.89 0.18 4.39
C THR A 82 -10.91 0.77 3.43
N ASN A 83 -11.43 -0.05 2.50
CA ASN A 83 -12.44 0.38 1.55
C ASN A 83 -13.74 0.82 2.23
N ILE A 84 -14.18 0.11 3.26
CA ILE A 84 -15.38 0.43 4.02
C ILE A 84 -15.18 1.76 4.77
N ILE A 85 -14.07 1.91 5.49
CA ILE A 85 -13.76 3.14 6.24
C ILE A 85 -13.67 4.33 5.30
N ALA A 86 -12.93 4.20 4.19
CA ALA A 86 -12.78 5.28 3.21
C ALA A 86 -14.13 5.71 2.59
N LYS A 87 -15.07 4.78 2.39
CA LYS A 87 -16.44 5.10 1.97
C LYS A 87 -17.20 5.86 3.06
N GLY A 88 -17.07 5.45 4.33
CA GLY A 88 -17.66 6.12 5.48
C GLY A 88 -17.20 7.57 5.65
N VAL A 89 -15.91 7.86 5.45
CA VAL A 89 -15.38 9.24 5.48
C VAL A 89 -16.04 10.11 4.42
N ARG A 90 -16.29 9.55 3.22
CA ARG A 90 -16.96 10.29 2.15
C ARG A 90 -18.44 10.53 2.44
N SER A 91 -19.13 9.61 3.13
CA SER A 91 -20.56 9.77 3.44
C SER A 91 -20.85 10.86 4.48
N ILE A 92 -19.90 11.18 5.37
CA ILE A 92 -20.06 12.23 6.39
C ILE A 92 -19.68 13.63 5.90
N GLY A 93 -19.55 13.83 4.57
CA GLY A 93 -19.25 15.14 3.97
C GLY A 93 -17.78 15.55 3.96
N LEU A 94 -16.88 14.75 4.55
CA LEU A 94 -15.44 15.02 4.56
C LEU A 94 -14.72 14.68 3.24
N GLY A 95 -15.44 14.19 2.24
CA GLY A 95 -14.85 13.77 0.95
C GLY A 95 -14.11 14.88 0.20
N GLY A 96 -14.50 16.15 0.37
CA GLY A 96 -13.78 17.29 -0.19
C GLY A 96 -12.39 17.47 0.43
N ILE A 97 -12.31 17.45 1.77
CA ILE A 97 -11.06 17.58 2.52
C ILE A 97 -10.14 16.38 2.26
N ASP A 98 -10.70 15.16 2.25
CA ASP A 98 -9.98 13.91 1.95
C ASP A 98 -9.28 13.95 0.57
N ARG A 99 -9.94 14.53 -0.44
CA ARG A 99 -9.35 14.67 -1.78
C ARG A 99 -8.24 15.73 -1.81
N SER A 100 -8.44 16.88 -1.19
CA SER A 100 -7.45 17.95 -1.15
C SER A 100 -6.16 17.50 -0.45
N LEU A 101 -6.30 16.85 0.70
CA LEU A 101 -5.15 16.25 1.41
C LEU A 101 -4.51 15.13 0.59
N GLY A 102 -5.30 14.38 -0.18
CA GLY A 102 -4.80 13.32 -1.05
C GLY A 102 -3.88 13.88 -2.14
N VAL A 103 -4.23 15.02 -2.74
CA VAL A 103 -3.36 15.70 -3.72
C VAL A 103 -2.04 16.11 -3.10
N LEU A 104 -2.07 16.73 -1.90
CA LEU A 104 -0.86 17.17 -1.22
C LEU A 104 0.07 15.98 -0.89
N TYR A 105 -0.50 14.90 -0.36
CA TYR A 105 0.24 13.69 -0.06
C TYR A 105 0.80 13.02 -1.33
N GLY A 106 -0.01 12.91 -2.39
CA GLY A 106 0.42 12.34 -3.67
C GLY A 106 1.56 13.13 -4.32
N ALA A 107 1.51 14.46 -4.24
CA ALA A 107 2.58 15.34 -4.70
C ALA A 107 3.85 15.16 -3.88
N ALA A 108 3.74 15.14 -2.54
CA ALA A 108 4.88 14.91 -1.65
C ALA A 108 5.55 13.55 -1.92
N ARG A 109 4.76 12.48 -2.06
CA ARG A 109 5.25 11.15 -2.41
C ARG A 109 5.91 11.13 -3.78
N GLY A 110 5.29 11.73 -4.79
CA GLY A 110 5.85 11.84 -6.14
C GLY A 110 7.21 12.56 -6.13
N ALA A 111 7.32 13.65 -5.36
CA ALA A 111 8.58 14.37 -5.16
C ALA A 111 9.65 13.49 -4.51
N VAL A 112 9.31 12.73 -3.45
CA VAL A 112 10.24 11.80 -2.80
C VAL A 112 10.73 10.73 -3.76
N VAL A 113 9.83 10.14 -4.58
CA VAL A 113 10.21 9.14 -5.58
C VAL A 113 11.17 9.73 -6.62
N LEU A 114 10.93 10.96 -7.06
CA LEU A 114 11.81 11.63 -8.02
C LEU A 114 13.17 11.98 -7.45
N MET A 115 13.21 12.46 -6.20
CA MET A 115 14.47 12.71 -5.50
C MET A 115 15.27 11.41 -5.37
N ALA A 116 14.63 10.31 -4.99
CA ALA A 116 15.29 9.00 -4.91
C ALA A 116 15.81 8.54 -6.28
N ALA A 117 15.03 8.72 -7.35
CA ALA A 117 15.43 8.35 -8.71
C ALA A 117 16.56 9.22 -9.29
N TYR A 118 16.70 10.46 -8.82
CA TYR A 118 17.79 11.36 -9.22
C TYR A 118 19.11 11.07 -8.48
N ILE A 119 19.02 10.50 -7.27
CA ILE A 119 20.18 10.15 -6.44
C ILE A 119 20.81 8.82 -6.89
N ILE A 120 20.03 7.92 -7.48
CA ILE A 120 20.48 6.63 -8.03
C ILE A 120 21.05 6.83 -9.43
#